data_AF-A0A965MPQ9-F1
#
_entry.id   AF-A0A965MPQ9-F1
#
_cell.length_a   1.000
_cell.length_b   1.000
_cell.length_c   1.000
_cell.angle_alpha   90.00
_cell.angle_beta   90.00
_cell.angle_gamma   90.00
#
_symmetry.space_group_name_H-M   'P 1'
#
loop_
_entity.id
_entity.type
_entity.pdbx_description
1 polymer ?
#
loop_
_entity_poly.entity_id
_entity_poly.type
_entity_poly.pdbx_seq_one_letter_code
_entity_poly.pdbx_strand_id
1 'polypeptide(L)'
;MRIITPINVTGPTTFTRAGTATYTTKAGLLATAAAGELRPYYLATETHLMGVLIEAAGTNLALQSEDFTSASWAKTNVTPTANTTTDPKGTTTADTLNATVADGVASQTITFTGNADKAISIWLDAGTAAATHIILQDTTASAVRLRANVAWAAGVPTVTMVTGTMVLLETFASGLYRLQMTATGVIAANTNSLRIYPAGLGTAATGTVIAWGAQAENVSKPTSYIATTTAAASRVADAMTGTGLAFSNVPETDYPQWSAGTYTLGTRRLYLLKVYEVIVASTTDNPATGAALATPSWLLIGSENRYKMFDQTISTQTAQATSIEAAVTPGGIVNAVAFFGLSGNKVTVTVDDLSEGIVYDTTKSLQDYTSIIDWYAYFFDDIVQRSDIVFLDLPSYGSATLGFTIEGVAAECGEVVFGRQKILGVSNYGTSISIQDYSIKSRDAFGNTIITQRAFSKRADYDVTVETAAVSAVQQALAAIRTTPTVFVGEEAKAETIVYGFYRAFNIVLANPSVSDCTVEVEGLV
;
A
#
# COMPACT_ATOMS: atom_id res chain seq x y z
N MET A 1 -21.41 -18.81 -1.69
CA MET A 1 -21.83 -17.41 -1.53
C MET A 1 -21.23 -16.74 -0.30
N ARG A 2 -20.65 -15.57 -0.51
CA ARG A 2 -20.21 -14.64 0.54
C ARG A 2 -20.85 -13.27 0.32
N ILE A 3 -20.97 -12.49 1.39
CA ILE A 3 -21.26 -11.05 1.31
C ILE A 3 -20.10 -10.27 1.92
N ILE A 4 -19.79 -9.09 1.39
CA ILE A 4 -18.85 -8.12 1.97
C ILE A 4 -19.65 -6.90 2.38
N THR A 5 -19.84 -6.73 3.69
CA THR A 5 -20.51 -5.55 4.24
C THR A 5 -19.51 -4.39 4.26
N PRO A 6 -19.80 -3.26 3.57
CA PRO A 6 -18.85 -2.16 3.47
C PRO A 6 -18.52 -1.52 4.82
N ILE A 7 -17.29 -1.04 4.94
CA ILE A 7 -16.82 -0.11 5.95
C ILE A 7 -16.54 1.21 5.23
N ASN A 8 -17.13 2.29 5.73
CA ASN A 8 -16.94 3.61 5.13
C ASN A 8 -15.47 4.05 5.25
N VAL A 9 -14.89 4.44 4.12
CA VAL A 9 -13.51 4.94 3.99
C VAL A 9 -13.46 6.41 3.50
N THR A 10 -14.55 7.15 3.67
CA THR A 10 -14.69 8.54 3.19
C THR A 10 -14.53 9.60 4.29
N GLY A 11 -14.12 9.20 5.49
CA GLY A 11 -13.83 10.16 6.57
C GLY A 11 -12.51 10.91 6.33
N PRO A 12 -12.29 12.04 7.03
CA PRO A 12 -11.03 12.75 6.95
C PRO A 12 -9.94 11.95 7.68
N THR A 13 -8.82 11.71 7.00
CA THR A 13 -7.58 11.23 7.61
C THR A 13 -6.61 12.40 7.70
N THR A 14 -6.00 12.59 8.87
CA THR A 14 -5.01 13.64 9.10
C THR A 14 -3.68 13.04 9.50
N PHE A 15 -2.62 13.55 8.90
CA PHE A 15 -1.24 13.18 9.20
C PHE A 15 -0.49 14.37 9.80
N THR A 16 0.32 14.10 10.83
CA THR A 16 1.21 15.11 11.42
C THR A 16 2.58 14.54 11.73
N ARG A 17 3.63 15.30 11.40
CA ARG A 17 5.02 15.11 11.83
C ARG A 17 5.71 16.47 11.91
N ALA A 18 6.38 16.78 13.01
CA ALA A 18 6.98 18.10 13.25
C ALA A 18 8.32 18.36 12.52
N GLY A 19 8.94 17.34 11.92
CA GLY A 19 10.25 17.46 11.27
C GLY A 19 10.31 16.74 9.93
N THR A 20 11.48 16.78 9.29
CA THR A 20 11.73 16.02 8.06
C THR A 20 11.95 14.54 8.37
N ALA A 21 11.71 13.69 7.38
CA ALA A 21 11.96 12.25 7.48
C ALA A 21 12.19 11.64 6.10
N THR A 22 12.95 10.56 6.02
CA THR A 22 13.24 9.91 4.73
C THR A 22 12.24 8.81 4.40
N TYR A 23 12.14 8.46 3.12
CA TYR A 23 11.36 7.32 2.63
C TYR A 23 11.92 6.87 1.28
N THR A 24 11.62 5.63 0.91
CA THR A 24 11.92 5.11 -0.42
C THR A 24 10.81 5.53 -1.38
N THR A 25 11.18 6.10 -2.51
CA THR A 25 10.26 6.48 -3.58
C THR A 25 9.90 5.28 -4.47
N LYS A 26 8.83 5.38 -5.24
CA LYS A 26 8.48 4.39 -6.29
C LYS A 26 9.62 4.12 -7.29
N ALA A 27 10.53 5.08 -7.47
CA ALA A 27 11.69 4.94 -8.34
C ALA A 27 12.88 4.20 -7.69
N GLY A 28 12.73 3.68 -6.46
CA GLY A 28 13.81 3.00 -5.75
C GLY A 28 14.94 3.93 -5.27
N LEU A 29 14.63 5.22 -5.07
CA LEU A 29 15.54 6.23 -4.53
C LEU A 29 15.10 6.67 -3.13
N LEU A 30 16.05 7.04 -2.28
CA LEU A 30 15.81 7.63 -0.98
C LEU A 30 15.49 9.14 -1.12
N ALA A 31 14.32 9.55 -0.65
CA ALA A 31 13.89 10.95 -0.64
C ALA A 31 13.64 11.44 0.79
N THR A 32 13.44 12.76 0.95
CA THR A 32 13.12 13.41 2.23
C THR A 32 11.79 14.13 2.11
N ALA A 33 10.84 13.79 2.98
CA ALA A 33 9.57 14.49 3.13
C ALA A 33 9.71 15.65 4.12
N ALA A 34 9.07 16.77 3.83
CA ALA A 34 9.02 17.95 4.70
C ALA A 34 8.21 17.68 5.99
N ALA A 35 8.22 18.63 6.92
CA ALA A 35 7.33 18.58 8.08
C ALA A 35 5.86 18.58 7.63
N GLY A 36 5.04 17.72 8.21
CA GLY A 36 3.62 17.55 7.85
C GLY A 36 3.36 16.80 6.53
N GLU A 37 4.40 16.42 5.79
CA GLU A 37 4.24 15.67 4.54
C GLU A 37 4.21 14.16 4.80
N LEU A 38 3.11 13.51 4.40
CA LEU A 38 2.93 12.07 4.50
C LEU A 38 3.91 11.34 3.57
N ARG A 39 4.45 10.22 4.03
CA ARG A 39 5.40 9.40 3.29
C ARG A 39 4.69 8.17 2.73
N PRO A 40 4.47 8.06 1.40
CA PRO A 40 4.03 6.79 0.82
C PRO A 40 5.13 5.74 1.02
N TYR A 41 4.73 4.51 1.35
CA TYR A 41 5.66 3.43 1.61
C TYR A 41 5.83 2.57 0.36
N TYR A 42 7.07 2.51 -0.14
CA TYR A 42 7.50 1.60 -1.20
C TYR A 42 8.69 0.79 -0.70
N LEU A 43 8.79 -0.46 -1.12
CA LEU A 43 10.04 -1.22 -1.08
C LEU A 43 10.84 -0.87 -2.34
N ALA A 44 12.16 -0.79 -2.23
CA ALA A 44 12.99 -0.36 -3.37
C ALA A 44 12.93 -1.32 -4.58
N THR A 45 12.50 -2.56 -4.35
CA THR A 45 12.33 -3.62 -5.36
C THR A 45 10.93 -3.70 -5.94
N GLU A 46 9.95 -3.05 -5.33
CA GLU A 46 8.54 -3.14 -5.71
C GLU A 46 8.08 -1.89 -6.46
N THR A 47 7.15 -2.06 -7.39
CA THR A 47 6.61 -0.94 -8.20
C THR A 47 5.22 -0.49 -7.73
N HIS A 48 4.64 -1.18 -6.75
CA HIS A 48 3.34 -0.88 -6.16
C HIS A 48 3.48 -0.33 -4.74
N LEU A 49 2.43 0.34 -4.29
CA LEU A 49 2.33 0.93 -2.97
C LEU A 49 2.20 -0.16 -1.89
N MET A 50 3.06 -0.10 -0.88
CA MET A 50 3.01 -0.97 0.31
C MET A 50 2.04 -0.45 1.38
N GLY A 51 1.84 0.86 1.41
CA GLY A 51 1.02 1.54 2.39
C GLY A 51 1.52 2.96 2.61
N VAL A 52 1.51 3.41 3.87
CA VAL A 52 2.05 4.71 4.29
C VAL A 52 2.96 4.51 5.48
N LEU A 53 4.09 5.21 5.48
CA LEU A 53 5.10 5.02 6.50
C LEU A 53 4.73 5.82 7.75
N ILE A 54 4.31 5.09 8.79
CA ILE A 54 3.97 5.63 10.12
C ILE A 54 4.92 5.03 11.16
N GLU A 55 5.82 5.85 11.68
CA GLU A 55 6.87 5.36 12.56
C GLU A 55 6.93 6.14 13.87
N ALA A 56 7.19 5.44 14.98
CA ALA A 56 7.51 6.04 16.28
C ALA A 56 8.77 6.93 16.18
N ALA A 57 9.10 7.71 17.21
CA ALA A 57 10.34 8.51 17.20
C ALA A 57 11.56 7.58 17.11
N GLY A 58 12.57 7.98 16.32
CA GLY A 58 13.80 7.21 16.09
C GLY A 58 15.03 8.08 16.26
N THR A 59 16.16 7.48 16.61
CA THR A 59 17.44 8.18 16.79
C THR A 59 18.55 7.34 16.21
N ASN A 60 19.25 7.86 15.20
CA ASN A 60 20.47 7.24 14.71
C ASN A 60 21.66 7.65 15.60
N LEU A 61 22.27 6.64 16.22
CA LEU A 61 23.41 6.78 17.13
C LEU A 61 24.76 6.69 16.42
N ALA A 62 24.80 6.19 15.18
CA ALA A 62 26.01 6.20 14.38
C ALA A 62 26.26 7.64 13.91
N LEU A 63 27.48 8.16 14.10
CA LEU A 63 27.90 9.49 13.70
C LEU A 63 28.58 9.46 12.35
N GLN A 64 28.49 10.57 11.62
CA GLN A 64 29.02 10.72 10.26
C GLN A 64 28.55 9.54 9.40
N SER A 65 27.24 9.31 9.40
CA SER A 65 26.63 8.11 8.81
C SER A 65 26.89 7.98 7.31
N GLU A 66 27.26 9.06 6.64
CA GLU A 66 27.55 9.14 5.20
C GLU A 66 29.04 9.35 4.88
N ASP A 67 29.91 9.55 5.89
CA ASP A 67 31.33 9.85 5.70
C ASP A 67 32.21 8.96 6.59
N PHE A 68 32.70 7.87 6.01
CA PHE A 68 33.59 6.92 6.68
C PHE A 68 35.05 7.39 6.68
N THR A 69 35.38 8.48 5.98
CA THR A 69 36.70 9.14 6.06
C THR A 69 36.86 9.92 7.36
N SER A 70 35.77 10.28 8.03
CA SER A 70 35.77 11.02 9.29
C SER A 70 36.49 10.31 10.45
N ALA A 71 37.06 11.10 11.39
CA ALA A 71 37.74 10.59 12.57
C ALA A 71 36.80 9.86 13.57
N SER A 72 35.49 10.08 13.47
CA SER A 72 34.48 9.33 14.24
C SER A 72 34.47 7.83 13.89
N TRP A 73 35.03 7.46 12.74
CA TRP A 73 35.27 6.06 12.35
C TRP A 73 36.75 5.73 12.53
N ALA A 74 37.06 4.94 13.56
CA ALA A 74 38.39 4.40 13.78
C ALA A 74 38.73 3.42 12.66
N LYS A 75 39.88 3.65 12.02
CA LYS A 75 40.37 2.89 10.86
C LYS A 75 41.57 2.06 11.28
N THR A 76 41.56 0.77 10.97
CA THR A 76 42.71 -0.12 11.11
C THR A 76 42.82 -0.92 9.82
N ASN A 77 43.99 -0.91 9.17
CA ASN A 77 44.22 -1.66 7.94
C ASN A 77 43.21 -1.36 6.80
N VAL A 78 42.57 -0.18 6.85
CA VAL A 78 41.59 0.28 5.87
C VAL A 78 41.84 1.74 5.51
N THR A 79 41.69 2.09 4.25
CA THR A 79 41.75 3.47 3.74
C THR A 79 40.45 3.78 3.01
N PRO A 80 39.55 4.57 3.61
CA PRO A 80 38.35 5.08 2.95
C PRO A 80 38.68 6.17 1.92
N THR A 81 37.96 6.17 0.80
CA THR A 81 37.95 7.24 -0.20
C THR A 81 36.54 7.82 -0.27
N ALA A 82 36.41 9.14 -0.10
CA ALA A 82 35.11 9.80 -0.04
C ALA A 82 34.41 9.85 -1.41
N ASN A 83 33.07 9.83 -1.40
CA ASN A 83 32.22 10.30 -2.52
C ASN A 83 32.56 9.66 -3.88
N THR A 84 32.77 8.34 -3.88
CA THR A 84 33.27 7.59 -5.03
C THR A 84 32.20 7.15 -6.03
N THR A 85 30.97 6.95 -5.57
CA THR A 85 29.87 6.46 -6.41
C THR A 85 28.52 7.03 -5.98
N THR A 86 27.50 6.73 -6.78
CA THR A 86 26.12 7.14 -6.55
C THR A 86 25.59 6.53 -5.26
N ASP A 87 25.05 7.34 -4.37
CA ASP A 87 24.41 6.92 -3.13
C ASP A 87 22.90 6.66 -3.33
N PRO A 88 22.17 6.16 -2.31
CA PRO A 88 20.75 5.83 -2.43
C PRO A 88 19.83 7.02 -2.76
N LYS A 89 20.28 8.27 -2.58
CA LYS A 89 19.54 9.49 -2.94
C LYS A 89 19.70 9.84 -4.43
N GLY A 90 20.62 9.16 -5.14
CA GLY A 90 21.00 9.50 -6.51
C GLY A 90 22.08 10.58 -6.61
N THR A 91 22.65 11.03 -5.48
CA THR A 91 23.82 11.92 -5.45
C THR A 91 25.12 11.12 -5.40
N THR A 92 26.30 11.75 -5.37
CA THR A 92 27.59 11.03 -5.31
C THR A 92 28.24 11.21 -3.94
N THR A 93 27.68 10.56 -2.91
CA THR A 93 28.21 10.61 -1.53
C THR A 93 28.59 9.26 -0.93
N ALA A 94 28.53 8.16 -1.70
CA ALA A 94 28.92 6.84 -1.20
C ALA A 94 30.45 6.65 -1.22
N ASP A 95 31.00 6.16 -0.11
CA ASP A 95 32.43 6.00 0.09
C ASP A 95 32.91 4.61 -0.33
N THR A 96 34.15 4.51 -0.82
CA THR A 96 34.81 3.22 -1.02
C THR A 96 35.74 2.94 0.15
N LEU A 97 35.53 1.84 0.87
CA LEU A 97 36.42 1.37 1.93
C LEU A 97 37.42 0.36 1.34
N ASN A 98 38.71 0.66 1.40
CA ASN A 98 39.76 -0.23 0.87
C ASN A 98 40.54 -0.91 1.99
N ALA A 99 40.37 -2.22 2.15
CA ALA A 99 41.19 -3.03 3.07
C ALA A 99 42.59 -3.19 2.46
N THR A 100 43.57 -2.52 3.07
CA THR A 100 44.97 -2.51 2.58
C THR A 100 45.74 -3.75 2.97
N VAL A 101 45.34 -4.38 4.08
CA VAL A 101 45.81 -5.70 4.53
C VAL A 101 44.66 -6.46 5.20
N ALA A 102 44.93 -7.71 5.60
CA ALA A 102 43.96 -8.55 6.31
C ALA A 102 43.34 -7.86 7.53
N ASP A 103 42.08 -8.20 7.80
CA ASP A 103 41.28 -7.68 8.91
C ASP A 103 41.15 -6.14 8.91
N GLY A 104 41.18 -5.54 7.72
CA GLY A 104 40.83 -4.13 7.50
C GLY A 104 39.45 -3.81 8.05
N VAL A 105 39.36 -2.78 8.89
CA VAL A 105 38.11 -2.43 9.60
C VAL A 105 37.96 -0.92 9.79
N ALA A 106 36.78 -0.42 9.43
CA ALA A 106 36.28 0.86 9.88
C ALA A 106 35.29 0.60 11.03
N SER A 107 35.44 1.29 12.16
CA SER A 107 34.65 1.01 13.36
C SER A 107 34.28 2.25 14.14
N GLN A 108 33.13 2.20 14.82
CA GLN A 108 32.67 3.25 15.70
C GLN A 108 32.05 2.63 16.95
N THR A 109 32.31 3.23 18.12
CA THR A 109 31.64 2.83 19.35
C THR A 109 30.26 3.47 19.38
N ILE A 110 29.22 2.65 19.54
CA ILE A 110 27.82 3.08 19.59
C ILE A 110 27.32 3.02 21.02
N THR A 111 26.83 4.16 21.52
CA THR A 111 26.30 4.28 22.88
C THR A 111 24.80 3.99 22.90
N PHE A 112 24.45 2.71 23.00
CA PHE A 112 23.05 2.29 23.17
C PHE A 112 22.50 2.63 24.56
N THR A 113 21.18 2.67 24.69
CA THR A 113 20.48 2.82 25.97
C THR A 113 19.49 1.68 26.16
N GLY A 114 19.41 1.13 27.38
CA GLY A 114 18.57 -0.02 27.72
C GLY A 114 19.03 -1.35 27.10
N ASN A 115 18.97 -2.43 27.90
CA ASN A 115 19.30 -3.77 27.43
C ASN A 115 18.14 -4.33 26.59
N ALA A 116 18.38 -4.60 25.31
CA ALA A 116 17.38 -5.09 24.37
C ALA A 116 18.05 -5.52 23.06
N ASP A 117 17.27 -6.06 22.15
CA ASP A 117 17.65 -6.13 20.73
C ASP A 117 17.73 -4.71 20.14
N LYS A 118 18.66 -4.51 19.19
CA LYS A 118 18.96 -3.21 18.59
C LYS A 118 18.98 -3.29 17.07
N ALA A 119 18.59 -2.22 16.41
CA ALA A 119 18.53 -2.14 14.97
C ALA A 119 19.85 -1.60 14.41
N ILE A 120 20.35 -2.24 13.36
CA ILE A 120 21.49 -1.78 12.56
C ILE A 120 21.09 -1.80 11.09
N SER A 121 21.35 -0.71 10.36
CA SER A 121 21.27 -0.73 8.89
C SER A 121 22.45 -0.03 8.23
N ILE A 122 22.82 -0.47 7.04
CA ILE A 122 23.86 0.15 6.21
C ILE A 122 23.61 -0.19 4.74
N TRP A 123 23.94 0.74 3.84
CA TRP A 123 23.98 0.46 2.41
C TRP A 123 25.37 0.00 2.00
N LEU A 124 25.42 -1.05 1.18
CA LEU A 124 26.65 -1.58 0.61
C LEU A 124 26.50 -1.84 -0.89
N ASP A 125 27.59 -1.69 -1.64
CA ASP A 125 27.70 -2.22 -2.99
C ASP A 125 29.06 -2.91 -3.16
N ALA A 126 29.13 -3.86 -4.09
CA ALA A 126 30.32 -4.63 -4.37
C ALA A 126 31.45 -3.70 -4.83
N GLY A 127 32.60 -3.80 -4.16
CA GLY A 127 33.86 -3.31 -4.71
C GLY A 127 34.62 -4.47 -5.34
N THR A 128 35.91 -4.58 -5.01
CA THR A 128 36.78 -5.68 -5.46
C THR A 128 36.81 -6.86 -4.48
N ALA A 129 36.28 -6.71 -3.27
CA ALA A 129 36.28 -7.77 -2.28
C ALA A 129 35.23 -8.85 -2.59
N ALA A 130 35.61 -10.13 -2.45
CA ALA A 130 34.69 -11.26 -2.60
C ALA A 130 33.75 -11.43 -1.40
N ALA A 131 34.10 -10.84 -0.25
CA ALA A 131 33.28 -10.89 0.96
C ALA A 131 33.46 -9.61 1.80
N THR A 132 32.42 -9.24 2.54
CA THR A 132 32.38 -8.10 3.46
C THR A 132 31.67 -8.55 4.75
N HIS A 133 32.03 -7.99 5.90
CA HIS A 133 31.36 -8.31 7.16
C HIS A 133 30.87 -7.06 7.89
N ILE A 134 29.64 -7.12 8.41
CA ILE A 134 29.09 -6.12 9.33
C ILE A 134 28.93 -6.77 10.69
N ILE A 135 29.61 -6.21 11.70
CA ILE A 135 29.70 -6.82 13.03
C ILE A 135 29.38 -5.77 14.09
N LEU A 136 28.51 -6.12 15.03
CA LEU A 136 28.39 -5.40 16.30
C LEU A 136 29.12 -6.20 17.38
N GLN A 137 30.29 -5.74 17.78
CA GLN A 137 31.12 -6.37 18.80
C GLN A 137 30.87 -5.72 20.17
N ASP A 138 30.43 -6.50 21.13
CA ASP A 138 30.51 -6.16 22.56
C ASP A 138 31.94 -6.46 23.02
N THR A 139 32.76 -5.42 23.15
CA THR A 139 34.18 -5.58 23.51
C THR A 139 34.38 -5.83 25.00
N THR A 140 33.45 -5.38 25.84
CA THR A 140 33.48 -5.64 27.29
C THR A 140 33.24 -7.11 27.59
N ALA A 141 32.26 -7.74 26.93
CA ALA A 141 31.93 -9.15 27.12
C ALA A 141 32.66 -10.09 26.15
N SER A 142 33.46 -9.56 25.21
CA SER A 142 34.06 -10.33 24.11
C SER A 142 33.03 -11.14 23.31
N ALA A 143 31.83 -10.59 23.13
CA ALA A 143 30.70 -11.24 22.46
C ALA A 143 30.33 -10.54 21.15
N VAL A 144 30.00 -11.32 20.12
CA VAL A 144 29.45 -10.80 18.86
C VAL A 144 27.93 -10.73 19.01
N ARG A 145 27.36 -9.51 18.93
CA ARG A 145 25.91 -9.27 19.06
C ARG A 145 25.18 -9.27 17.71
N LEU A 146 25.91 -9.00 16.64
CA LEU A 146 25.48 -9.07 15.26
C LEU A 146 26.67 -9.48 14.42
N ARG A 147 26.48 -10.40 13.47
CA ARG A 147 27.46 -10.67 12.42
C ARG A 147 26.75 -11.11 11.15
N ALA A 148 26.77 -10.23 10.16
CA ALA A 148 26.37 -10.51 8.79
C ALA A 148 27.62 -10.75 7.95
N ASN A 149 27.67 -11.91 7.29
CA ASN A 149 28.67 -12.22 6.27
C ASN A 149 28.04 -11.99 4.91
N VAL A 150 28.58 -11.05 4.16
CA VAL A 150 28.13 -10.72 2.79
C VAL A 150 29.11 -11.37 1.82
N ALA A 151 28.64 -12.29 0.99
CA ALA A 151 29.40 -12.83 -0.13
C ALA A 151 28.95 -12.16 -1.42
N TRP A 152 29.90 -11.67 -2.22
CA TRP A 152 29.60 -10.96 -3.47
C TRP A 152 29.82 -11.89 -4.66
N ALA A 153 28.80 -12.04 -5.50
CA ALA A 153 28.88 -12.76 -6.76
C ALA A 153 28.30 -11.88 -7.87
N ALA A 154 29.15 -11.48 -8.83
CA ALA A 154 28.77 -10.61 -9.94
C ALA A 154 28.02 -9.32 -9.51
N GLY A 155 28.44 -8.71 -8.39
CA GLY A 155 27.80 -7.49 -7.84
C GLY A 155 26.56 -7.73 -6.98
N VAL A 156 26.10 -8.98 -6.83
CA VAL A 156 24.92 -9.32 -6.02
C VAL A 156 25.36 -9.91 -4.68
N PRO A 157 24.83 -9.43 -3.54
CA PRO A 157 25.16 -9.95 -2.23
C PRO A 157 24.31 -11.18 -1.88
N THR A 158 24.95 -12.20 -1.30
CA THR A 158 24.28 -13.21 -0.47
C THR A 158 24.67 -13.00 0.97
N VAL A 159 23.69 -12.76 1.85
CA VAL A 159 23.93 -12.45 3.26
C VAL A 159 23.66 -13.68 4.13
N THR A 160 24.66 -14.11 4.90
CA THR A 160 24.52 -15.15 5.93
C THR A 160 24.67 -14.53 7.31
N MET A 161 23.63 -14.67 8.15
CA MET A 161 23.66 -14.21 9.54
C MET A 161 24.30 -15.26 10.44
N VAL A 162 25.43 -14.93 11.05
CA VAL A 162 26.09 -15.77 12.08
C VAL A 162 25.50 -15.47 13.46
N THR A 163 25.13 -14.21 13.71
CA THR A 163 24.46 -13.77 14.93
C THR A 163 23.57 -12.58 14.59
N GLY A 164 22.44 -12.45 15.30
CA GLY A 164 21.38 -11.51 14.95
C GLY A 164 20.50 -12.02 13.81
N THR A 165 19.60 -11.18 13.35
CA THR A 165 18.60 -11.52 12.32
C THR A 165 18.65 -10.51 11.17
N MET A 166 18.55 -10.99 9.93
CA MET A 166 18.34 -10.14 8.76
C MET A 166 16.84 -9.82 8.70
N VAL A 167 16.51 -8.53 8.79
CA VAL A 167 15.12 -8.05 8.73
C VAL A 167 14.69 -7.89 7.29
N LEU A 168 15.50 -7.18 6.49
CA LEU A 168 15.23 -6.91 5.10
C LEU A 168 16.53 -6.61 4.34
N LEU A 169 16.61 -7.07 3.08
CA LEU A 169 17.67 -6.77 2.14
C LEU A 169 17.03 -6.20 0.87
N GLU A 170 17.32 -4.94 0.56
CA GLU A 170 16.71 -4.23 -0.57
C GLU A 170 17.79 -3.68 -1.50
N THR A 171 17.61 -3.83 -2.81
CA THR A 171 18.44 -3.14 -3.82
C THR A 171 17.80 -1.82 -4.21
N PHE A 172 18.59 -0.74 -4.21
CA PHE A 172 18.16 0.59 -4.63
C PHE A 172 18.52 0.82 -6.10
N ALA A 173 17.88 1.80 -6.74
CA ALA A 173 18.15 2.17 -8.13
C ALA A 173 19.60 2.64 -8.36
N SER A 174 20.31 3.05 -7.30
CA SER A 174 21.74 3.36 -7.32
C SER A 174 22.65 2.14 -7.45
N GLY A 175 22.12 0.92 -7.27
CA GLY A 175 22.88 -0.33 -7.18
C GLY A 175 23.26 -0.73 -5.74
N LEU A 176 23.14 0.18 -4.77
CA LEU A 176 23.43 -0.14 -3.37
C LEU A 176 22.32 -1.00 -2.75
N TYR A 177 22.74 -1.94 -1.92
CA TYR A 177 21.87 -2.80 -1.14
C TYR A 177 21.76 -2.29 0.29
N ARG A 178 20.55 -1.99 0.77
CA ARG A 178 20.31 -1.69 2.19
C ARG A 178 20.19 -3.00 2.95
N LEU A 179 21.14 -3.26 3.84
CA LEU A 179 21.04 -4.35 4.82
C LEU A 179 20.35 -3.80 6.06
N GLN A 180 19.19 -4.35 6.42
CA GLN A 180 18.44 -4.01 7.63
C GLN A 180 18.47 -5.21 8.58
N MET A 181 18.99 -5.03 9.79
CA MET A 181 19.34 -6.13 10.68
C MET A 181 18.99 -5.83 12.14
N THR A 182 18.80 -6.89 12.92
CA THR A 182 18.61 -6.85 14.37
C THR A 182 19.80 -7.50 15.06
N ALA A 183 20.51 -6.74 15.88
CA ALA A 183 21.51 -7.22 16.83
C ALA A 183 20.79 -7.76 18.08
N THR A 184 21.20 -8.92 18.57
CA THR A 184 20.48 -9.62 19.65
C THR A 184 21.16 -9.43 21.00
N GLY A 185 20.36 -9.17 22.04
CA GLY A 185 20.81 -9.15 23.44
C GLY A 185 21.92 -8.13 23.71
N VAL A 186 21.80 -6.92 23.17
CA VAL A 186 22.77 -5.85 23.39
C VAL A 186 22.67 -5.36 24.83
N ILE A 187 23.83 -5.30 25.51
CA ILE A 187 23.95 -4.77 26.85
C ILE A 187 24.43 -3.32 26.73
N ALA A 188 23.58 -2.37 27.10
CA ALA A 188 23.83 -0.94 26.88
C ALA A 188 25.03 -0.41 27.67
N ALA A 189 25.28 -0.97 28.86
CA ALA A 189 26.42 -0.58 29.71
C ALA A 189 27.78 -1.04 29.16
N ASN A 190 27.79 -1.97 28.21
CA ASN A 190 29.02 -2.46 27.60
C ASN A 190 29.47 -1.55 26.45
N THR A 191 30.75 -1.64 26.11
CA THR A 191 31.29 -0.99 24.92
C THR A 191 30.90 -1.78 23.68
N ASN A 192 29.93 -1.25 22.93
CA ASN A 192 29.44 -1.85 21.69
C ASN A 192 30.07 -1.14 20.49
N SER A 193 30.80 -1.87 19.67
CA SER A 193 31.53 -1.36 18.50
C SER A 193 30.89 -1.88 17.22
N LEU A 194 30.30 -0.98 16.43
CA LEU A 194 29.87 -1.28 15.06
C LEU A 194 31.11 -1.29 14.16
N ARG A 195 31.30 -2.37 13.42
CA ARG A 195 32.49 -2.66 12.62
C ARG A 195 32.09 -3.05 11.21
N ILE A 196 32.78 -2.44 10.25
CA ILE A 196 32.62 -2.69 8.82
C ILE A 196 33.97 -3.21 8.34
N TYR A 197 33.99 -4.49 7.95
CA TYR A 197 35.15 -5.13 7.35
C TYR A 197 34.94 -5.16 5.84
N PRO A 198 35.70 -4.38 5.05
CA PRO A 198 35.51 -4.29 3.60
C PRO A 198 35.77 -5.61 2.89
N ALA A 199 36.70 -6.41 3.43
CA ALA A 199 37.09 -7.71 2.93
C ALA A 199 36.72 -8.83 3.93
N GLY A 200 36.94 -10.09 3.52
CA GLY A 200 36.81 -11.25 4.40
C GLY A 200 37.71 -11.16 5.64
N LEU A 201 37.39 -11.94 6.67
CA LEU A 201 38.22 -12.06 7.88
C LEU A 201 39.32 -13.13 7.69
N GLY A 202 40.52 -12.90 8.25
CA GLY A 202 41.65 -13.84 8.22
C GLY A 202 42.72 -13.54 7.17
N THR A 203 43.81 -14.33 7.19
CA THR A 203 45.07 -13.97 6.53
C THR A 203 44.95 -13.88 5.00
N ALA A 204 45.30 -12.70 4.47
CA ALA A 204 45.34 -12.28 3.06
C ALA A 204 44.02 -11.84 2.39
N ALA A 205 42.93 -11.66 3.14
CA ALA A 205 41.73 -11.03 2.58
C ALA A 205 41.90 -9.51 2.45
N THR A 206 41.92 -9.01 1.21
CA THR A 206 41.97 -7.57 0.86
C THR A 206 40.91 -7.24 -0.18
N GLY A 207 40.76 -5.96 -0.50
CA GLY A 207 39.82 -5.48 -1.52
C GLY A 207 38.95 -4.33 -1.00
N THR A 208 37.98 -3.95 -1.81
CA THR A 208 37.10 -2.82 -1.53
C THR A 208 35.64 -3.22 -1.38
N VAL A 209 34.91 -2.41 -0.62
CA VAL A 209 33.44 -2.37 -0.62
C VAL A 209 33.00 -0.90 -0.66
N ILE A 210 31.87 -0.63 -1.29
CA ILE A 210 31.22 0.68 -1.22
C ILE A 210 30.28 0.68 -0.01
N ALA A 211 30.26 1.76 0.77
CA ALA A 211 29.41 1.89 1.95
C ALA A 211 28.75 3.27 2.05
N TRP A 212 27.53 3.32 2.56
CA TRP A 212 26.78 4.55 2.82
C TRP A 212 25.73 4.38 3.93
N GLY A 213 25.37 5.45 4.62
CA GLY A 213 24.19 5.53 5.48
C GLY A 213 24.17 4.55 6.66
N ALA A 214 25.25 4.47 7.43
CA ALA A 214 25.28 3.64 8.64
C ALA A 214 24.28 4.17 9.69
N GLN A 215 23.44 3.27 10.21
CA GLN A 215 22.42 3.59 11.22
C GLN A 215 22.39 2.55 12.33
N ALA A 216 22.31 3.02 13.57
CA ALA A 216 22.16 2.21 14.77
C ALA A 216 21.13 2.83 15.72
N GLU A 217 20.12 2.08 16.14
CA GLU A 217 18.97 2.62 16.89
C GLU A 217 18.57 1.75 18.10
N ASN A 218 17.92 2.37 19.09
CA ASN A 218 17.38 1.69 20.28
C ASN A 218 15.99 1.07 20.04
N VAL A 219 15.79 0.44 18.89
CA VAL A 219 14.58 -0.29 18.49
C VAL A 219 14.96 -1.66 17.94
N SER A 220 14.01 -2.59 17.83
CA SER A 220 14.27 -3.96 17.39
C SER A 220 14.35 -4.14 15.87
N LYS A 221 13.81 -3.19 15.09
CA LYS A 221 13.84 -3.18 13.61
C LYS A 221 14.30 -1.80 13.12
N PRO A 222 15.14 -1.70 12.07
CA PRO A 222 15.54 -0.40 11.53
C PRO A 222 14.35 0.44 11.06
N THR A 223 14.42 1.75 11.28
CA THR A 223 13.43 2.70 10.78
C THR A 223 13.92 3.36 9.49
N SER A 224 13.13 4.29 8.93
CA SER A 224 13.59 5.21 7.88
C SER A 224 14.95 5.81 8.24
N TYR A 225 15.78 6.05 7.24
CA TYR A 225 17.12 6.56 7.49
C TYR A 225 17.13 7.98 8.07
N ILE A 226 17.97 8.18 9.08
CA ILE A 226 18.21 9.43 9.78
C ILE A 226 19.69 9.75 9.61
N ALA A 227 19.98 10.73 8.75
CA ALA A 227 21.34 11.20 8.52
C ALA A 227 21.92 11.86 9.78
N THR A 228 23.19 11.58 10.07
CA THR A 228 23.93 12.17 11.18
C THR A 228 25.22 12.80 10.69
N THR A 229 25.69 13.79 11.43
CA THR A 229 26.98 14.42 11.21
C THR A 229 27.84 14.23 12.47
N THR A 230 28.15 15.29 13.21
CA THR A 230 28.97 15.23 14.42
C THR A 230 28.21 14.82 15.68
N ALA A 231 26.88 14.72 15.60
CA ALA A 231 26.01 14.32 16.71
C ALA A 231 24.90 13.38 16.22
N ALA A 232 24.38 12.57 17.15
CA ALA A 232 23.21 11.75 16.90
C ALA A 232 22.02 12.63 16.54
N ALA A 233 21.24 12.20 15.55
CA ALA A 233 20.06 12.92 15.08
C ALA A 233 18.80 12.09 15.32
N SER A 234 17.67 12.75 15.53
CA SER A 234 16.39 12.10 15.81
C SER A 234 15.31 12.50 14.82
N ARG A 235 14.49 11.53 14.43
CA ARG A 235 13.22 11.73 13.72
C ARG A 235 12.08 11.72 14.74
N VAL A 236 11.15 12.65 14.60
CA VAL A 236 9.94 12.73 15.43
C VAL A 236 8.93 11.66 15.01
N ALA A 237 8.15 11.15 15.98
CA ALA A 237 7.07 10.21 15.70
C ALA A 237 6.05 10.79 14.70
N ASP A 238 5.57 9.93 13.81
CA ASP A 238 4.41 10.21 12.99
C ASP A 238 3.13 9.98 13.81
N ALA A 239 2.08 10.75 13.49
CA ALA A 239 0.74 10.49 13.98
C ALA A 239 -0.25 10.57 12.83
N MET A 240 -1.04 9.51 12.69
CA MET A 240 -2.18 9.44 11.78
C MET A 240 -3.46 9.26 12.59
N THR A 241 -4.46 10.09 12.32
CA THR A 241 -5.76 10.04 12.99
C THR A 241 -6.90 10.15 11.99
N GLY A 242 -8.07 9.66 12.37
CA GLY A 242 -9.23 9.59 11.49
C GLY A 242 -9.31 8.27 10.73
N THR A 243 -10.25 8.20 9.80
CA THR A 243 -10.54 6.99 9.02
C THR A 243 -10.84 7.41 7.60
N GLY A 244 -10.24 6.76 6.62
CA GLY A 244 -10.51 7.00 5.21
C GLY A 244 -9.25 7.07 4.37
N LEU A 245 -9.31 7.78 3.23
CA LEU A 245 -8.17 7.94 2.33
C LEU A 245 -7.02 8.68 3.03
N ALA A 246 -5.89 8.00 3.19
CA ALA A 246 -4.66 8.52 3.77
C ALA A 246 -3.72 9.08 2.69
N PHE A 247 -3.60 8.36 1.57
CA PHE A 247 -2.74 8.73 0.44
C PHE A 247 -3.44 8.42 -0.88
N SER A 248 -3.19 9.24 -1.91
CA SER A 248 -3.55 8.96 -3.30
C SER A 248 -2.59 9.65 -4.25
N ASN A 249 -2.12 8.94 -5.28
CA ASN A 249 -1.34 9.53 -6.37
C ASN A 249 -2.20 10.29 -7.40
N VAL A 250 -3.52 10.12 -7.37
CA VAL A 250 -4.46 10.89 -8.21
C VAL A 250 -4.54 12.31 -7.65
N PRO A 251 -4.30 13.37 -8.45
CA PRO A 251 -4.33 14.75 -7.96
C PRO A 251 -5.74 15.22 -7.59
N GLU A 252 -5.81 16.23 -6.71
CA GLU A 252 -7.05 16.94 -6.33
C GLU A 252 -6.99 18.35 -6.92
N THR A 253 -7.24 18.44 -8.22
CA THR A 253 -7.05 19.66 -9.02
C THR A 253 -8.22 19.95 -9.94
N ASP A 254 -9.33 19.21 -9.86
CA ASP A 254 -10.45 19.38 -10.77
C ASP A 254 -11.12 20.75 -10.55
N TYR A 255 -11.25 21.17 -9.27
CA TYR A 255 -11.81 22.47 -8.89
C TYR A 255 -11.13 23.05 -7.64
N PRO A 256 -11.16 24.37 -7.42
CA PRO A 256 -10.66 24.96 -6.19
C PRO A 256 -11.50 24.56 -4.97
N GLN A 257 -10.83 24.42 -3.81
CA GLN A 257 -11.52 24.25 -2.52
C GLN A 257 -12.41 25.47 -2.22
N TRP A 258 -13.62 25.22 -1.72
CA TRP A 258 -14.52 26.27 -1.28
C TRP A 258 -13.88 27.04 -0.11
N SER A 259 -13.93 28.35 -0.22
CA SER A 259 -13.67 29.29 0.88
C SER A 259 -14.84 30.25 1.04
N ALA A 260 -15.01 30.83 2.23
CA ALA A 260 -16.08 31.79 2.47
C ALA A 260 -15.94 33.00 1.53
N GLY A 261 -17.02 33.34 0.82
CA GLY A 261 -17.04 34.41 -0.17
C GLY A 261 -18.31 34.41 -1.01
N THR A 262 -18.37 35.28 -2.01
CA THR A 262 -19.49 35.40 -2.94
C THR A 262 -19.18 34.64 -4.23
N TYR A 263 -20.12 33.82 -4.68
CA TYR A 263 -20.00 33.00 -5.89
C TYR A 263 -21.16 33.27 -6.84
N THR A 264 -20.90 33.25 -8.14
CA THR A 264 -21.89 33.49 -9.19
C THR A 264 -22.29 32.19 -9.90
N LEU A 265 -23.43 32.22 -10.60
CA LEU A 265 -23.96 31.12 -11.41
C LEU A 265 -22.87 30.39 -12.21
N GLY A 266 -22.88 29.05 -12.17
CA GLY A 266 -21.95 28.17 -12.87
C GLY A 266 -20.58 28.00 -12.20
N THR A 267 -20.31 28.70 -11.10
CA THR A 267 -19.04 28.51 -10.37
C THR A 267 -19.03 27.15 -9.68
N ARG A 268 -17.96 26.38 -9.87
CA ARG A 268 -17.75 25.08 -9.22
C ARG A 268 -16.71 25.15 -8.10
N ARG A 269 -16.99 24.48 -6.98
CA ARG A 269 -16.08 24.39 -5.82
C ARG A 269 -16.12 23.00 -5.18
N LEU A 270 -14.98 22.58 -4.64
CA LEU A 270 -14.87 21.40 -3.80
C LEU A 270 -15.29 21.72 -2.37
N TYR A 271 -16.14 20.88 -1.80
CA TYR A 271 -16.49 20.94 -0.39
C TYR A 271 -16.74 19.53 0.15
N LEU A 272 -16.00 19.14 1.19
CA LEU A 272 -16.07 17.80 1.80
C LEU A 272 -16.00 16.66 0.76
N LEU A 273 -14.97 16.70 -0.09
CA LEU A 273 -14.67 15.72 -1.15
C LEU A 273 -15.69 15.66 -2.31
N LYS A 274 -16.64 16.60 -2.35
CA LYS A 274 -17.69 16.68 -3.37
C LYS A 274 -17.61 17.98 -4.17
N VAL A 275 -18.00 17.90 -5.44
CA VAL A 275 -18.08 19.03 -6.38
C VAL A 275 -19.49 19.62 -6.33
N TYR A 276 -19.58 20.93 -6.07
CA TYR A 276 -20.82 21.68 -6.12
C TYR A 276 -20.76 22.77 -7.17
N GLU A 277 -21.90 23.07 -7.81
CA GLU A 277 -22.06 24.15 -8.78
C GLU A 277 -23.11 25.16 -8.30
N VAL A 278 -22.83 26.45 -8.40
CA VAL A 278 -23.83 27.49 -8.09
C VAL A 278 -24.91 27.51 -9.16
N ILE A 279 -26.19 27.48 -8.76
CA ILE A 279 -27.36 27.49 -9.67
C ILE A 279 -28.20 28.77 -9.61
N VAL A 280 -27.76 29.76 -8.82
CA VAL A 280 -28.39 31.09 -8.68
C VAL A 280 -27.44 32.19 -9.15
N ALA A 281 -27.96 33.39 -9.42
CA ALA A 281 -27.15 34.50 -9.91
C ALA A 281 -25.97 34.85 -8.98
N SER A 282 -26.18 34.78 -7.66
CA SER A 282 -25.17 35.01 -6.64
C SER A 282 -25.55 34.27 -5.34
N THR A 283 -24.55 33.74 -4.64
CA THR A 283 -24.72 33.13 -3.32
C THR A 283 -23.51 33.38 -2.42
N THR A 284 -23.74 33.44 -1.11
CA THR A 284 -22.71 33.40 -0.06
C THR A 284 -22.83 32.15 0.81
N ASP A 285 -23.80 31.29 0.49
CA ASP A 285 -24.04 30.05 1.23
C ASP A 285 -22.86 29.11 1.09
N ASN A 286 -22.56 28.38 2.16
CA ASN A 286 -21.70 27.20 2.07
C ASN A 286 -22.36 26.15 1.15
N PRO A 287 -21.60 25.36 0.34
CA PRO A 287 -22.18 24.48 -0.66
C PRO A 287 -23.14 23.42 -0.12
N ALA A 288 -22.81 22.78 1.01
CA ALA A 288 -23.69 21.75 1.59
C ALA A 288 -24.99 22.35 2.15
N THR A 289 -24.90 23.49 2.84
CA THR A 289 -26.07 24.18 3.38
C THR A 289 -26.94 24.74 2.26
N GLY A 290 -26.33 25.37 1.25
CA GLY A 290 -27.03 25.96 0.12
C GLY A 290 -27.69 24.93 -0.80
N ALA A 291 -27.11 23.73 -0.92
CA ALA A 291 -27.74 22.61 -1.63
C ALA A 291 -28.94 22.02 -0.88
N ALA A 292 -28.99 22.17 0.44
CA ALA A 292 -30.08 21.67 1.29
C ALA A 292 -31.22 22.67 1.51
N LEU A 293 -31.14 23.89 0.97
CA LEU A 293 -32.20 24.89 1.06
C LEU A 293 -33.45 24.45 0.26
N ALA A 294 -34.63 24.92 0.69
CA ALA A 294 -35.88 24.67 -0.04
C ALA A 294 -35.85 25.20 -1.48
N THR A 295 -35.15 26.32 -1.70
CA THR A 295 -34.72 26.80 -3.02
C THR A 295 -33.19 26.73 -3.05
N PRO A 296 -32.60 25.70 -3.65
CA PRO A 296 -31.16 25.48 -3.57
C PRO A 296 -30.37 26.59 -4.28
N SER A 297 -29.27 27.01 -3.65
CA SER A 297 -28.30 27.94 -4.26
C SER A 297 -27.12 27.20 -4.90
N TRP A 298 -26.88 25.95 -4.47
CA TRP A 298 -25.87 25.04 -4.98
C TRP A 298 -26.50 23.72 -5.45
N LEU A 299 -25.90 23.10 -6.45
CA LEU A 299 -26.22 21.76 -6.94
C LEU A 299 -25.03 20.84 -6.68
N LEU A 300 -25.26 19.67 -6.08
CA LEU A 300 -24.25 18.61 -5.99
C LEU A 300 -24.07 17.98 -7.37
N ILE A 301 -22.87 18.07 -7.94
CA ILE A 301 -22.54 17.51 -9.25
C ILE A 301 -22.04 16.07 -9.11
N GLY A 302 -21.28 15.76 -8.07
CA GLY A 302 -20.71 14.45 -7.82
C GLY A 302 -19.40 14.53 -7.06
N SER A 303 -18.55 13.53 -7.24
CA SER A 303 -17.22 13.46 -6.65
C SER A 303 -16.14 13.94 -7.64
N GLU A 304 -15.07 14.50 -7.10
CA GLU A 304 -13.87 14.79 -7.88
C GLU A 304 -13.18 13.51 -8.35
N ASN A 305 -12.39 13.58 -9.42
CA ASN A 305 -11.69 12.44 -10.01
C ASN A 305 -11.07 11.48 -8.97
N ARG A 306 -10.32 12.00 -7.99
CA ARG A 306 -9.70 11.20 -6.92
C ARG A 306 -10.68 10.36 -6.09
N TYR A 307 -11.91 10.85 -5.89
CA TYR A 307 -12.88 10.28 -4.94
C TYR A 307 -14.03 9.52 -5.60
N LYS A 308 -14.13 9.50 -6.93
CA LYS A 308 -15.17 8.75 -7.65
C LYS A 308 -15.18 7.27 -7.26
N MET A 309 -14.00 6.64 -7.09
CA MET A 309 -13.90 5.25 -6.62
C MET A 309 -14.40 4.97 -5.19
N PHE A 310 -14.90 5.99 -4.47
CA PHE A 310 -15.47 5.84 -3.12
C PHE A 310 -16.88 6.45 -3.02
N ASP A 311 -17.52 6.78 -4.15
CA ASP A 311 -18.77 7.53 -4.18
C ASP A 311 -20.02 6.65 -4.22
N GLN A 312 -19.85 5.32 -4.19
CA GLN A 312 -20.92 4.30 -4.26
C GLN A 312 -21.63 4.25 -5.62
N THR A 313 -21.01 4.76 -6.67
CA THR A 313 -21.49 4.74 -8.06
C THR A 313 -20.47 3.99 -8.90
N ILE A 314 -20.90 3.03 -9.71
CA ILE A 314 -19.96 2.21 -10.52
C ILE A 314 -19.64 2.90 -11.86
N SER A 315 -20.58 3.68 -12.38
CA SER A 315 -20.47 4.36 -13.67
C SER A 315 -19.62 5.64 -13.65
N THR A 316 -19.33 6.21 -12.48
CA THR A 316 -18.27 7.21 -12.34
C THR A 316 -16.95 6.49 -12.13
N GLN A 317 -15.85 7.00 -12.70
CA GLN A 317 -14.55 6.37 -12.54
C GLN A 317 -13.49 7.38 -12.11
N THR A 318 -12.70 7.00 -11.11
CA THR A 318 -11.39 7.61 -10.87
C THR A 318 -10.47 7.15 -11.98
N ALA A 319 -9.81 8.09 -12.65
CA ALA A 319 -8.89 7.80 -13.76
C ALA A 319 -7.53 8.46 -13.53
N GLN A 320 -6.45 7.74 -13.83
CA GLN A 320 -5.08 8.25 -13.76
C GLN A 320 -4.19 7.54 -14.78
N ALA A 321 -3.25 8.27 -15.36
CA ALA A 321 -2.27 7.68 -16.27
C ALA A 321 -1.35 6.69 -15.52
N THR A 322 -1.02 5.57 -16.16
CA THR A 322 -0.06 4.55 -15.68
C THR A 322 -0.49 3.74 -14.44
N SER A 323 -0.99 4.39 -13.39
CA SER A 323 -1.45 3.71 -12.18
C SER A 323 -2.32 4.58 -11.28
N ILE A 324 -3.29 3.97 -10.62
CA ILE A 324 -3.97 4.52 -9.43
C ILE A 324 -3.35 3.86 -8.20
N GLU A 325 -2.86 4.65 -7.27
CA GLU A 325 -2.31 4.20 -5.99
C GLU A 325 -3.02 4.93 -4.87
N ALA A 326 -3.46 4.18 -3.86
CA ALA A 326 -4.09 4.76 -2.68
C ALA A 326 -3.84 3.91 -1.45
N ALA A 327 -3.79 4.59 -0.30
CA ALA A 327 -3.79 3.94 1.01
C ALA A 327 -4.96 4.45 1.84
N VAL A 328 -5.63 3.55 2.55
CA VAL A 328 -6.78 3.85 3.40
C VAL A 328 -6.54 3.35 4.83
N THR A 329 -6.98 4.14 5.80
CA THR A 329 -7.05 3.75 7.22
C THR A 329 -8.50 3.39 7.53
N PRO A 330 -8.87 2.10 7.59
CA PRO A 330 -10.27 1.72 7.76
C PRO A 330 -10.75 2.04 9.18
N GLY A 331 -12.03 2.38 9.31
CA GLY A 331 -12.67 2.56 10.61
C GLY A 331 -13.03 1.27 11.36
N GLY A 332 -12.45 0.13 10.96
CA GLY A 332 -12.72 -1.17 11.54
C GLY A 332 -11.96 -2.30 10.84
N ILE A 333 -12.13 -3.53 11.33
CA ILE A 333 -11.47 -4.70 10.74
C ILE A 333 -11.95 -4.91 9.30
N VAL A 334 -11.02 -4.92 8.35
CA VAL A 334 -11.26 -5.29 6.94
C VAL A 334 -10.59 -6.63 6.69
N ASN A 335 -11.34 -7.56 6.08
CA ASN A 335 -10.81 -8.87 5.68
C ASN A 335 -11.24 -9.26 4.26
N ALA A 336 -11.81 -8.30 3.52
CA ALA A 336 -12.11 -8.43 2.10
C ALA A 336 -12.15 -7.05 1.43
N VAL A 337 -11.72 -7.00 0.18
CA VAL A 337 -11.79 -5.81 -0.68
C VAL A 337 -12.35 -6.22 -2.03
N ALA A 338 -13.25 -5.42 -2.59
CA ALA A 338 -13.80 -5.61 -3.92
C ALA A 338 -13.57 -4.36 -4.76
N PHE A 339 -13.25 -4.54 -6.03
CA PHE A 339 -13.09 -3.47 -7.00
C PHE A 339 -14.06 -3.69 -8.16
N PHE A 340 -14.64 -2.61 -8.65
CA PHE A 340 -15.63 -2.59 -9.73
C PHE A 340 -15.27 -1.56 -10.78
N GLY A 341 -15.61 -1.84 -12.04
CA GLY A 341 -15.39 -0.90 -13.14
C GLY A 341 -13.91 -0.60 -13.40
N LEU A 342 -13.05 -1.61 -13.23
CA LEU A 342 -11.62 -1.53 -13.42
C LEU A 342 -11.24 -1.46 -14.91
N SER A 343 -10.28 -0.59 -15.22
CA SER A 343 -9.52 -0.55 -16.47
C SER A 343 -8.02 -0.57 -16.16
N GLY A 344 -7.23 -1.40 -16.86
CA GLY A 344 -5.84 -1.71 -16.51
C GLY A 344 -5.42 -3.19 -16.66
N ASN A 345 -4.22 -3.50 -16.17
CA ASN A 345 -3.54 -4.78 -16.39
C ASN A 345 -3.59 -5.70 -15.16
N LYS A 346 -3.46 -5.15 -13.95
CA LYS A 346 -3.45 -5.90 -12.69
C LYS A 346 -3.77 -4.98 -11.52
N VAL A 347 -4.21 -5.60 -10.41
CA VAL A 347 -4.44 -4.94 -9.13
C VAL A 347 -3.62 -5.62 -8.06
N THR A 348 -2.94 -4.83 -7.24
CA THR A 348 -2.20 -5.29 -6.07
C THR A 348 -2.80 -4.68 -4.82
N VAL A 349 -3.01 -5.50 -3.79
CA VAL A 349 -3.52 -5.08 -2.47
C VAL A 349 -2.50 -5.43 -1.42
N THR A 350 -2.25 -4.48 -0.52
CA THR A 350 -1.29 -4.59 0.57
C THR A 350 -1.96 -4.27 1.90
N VAL A 351 -1.54 -4.94 2.97
CA VAL A 351 -1.97 -4.66 4.34
C VAL A 351 -0.72 -4.46 5.20
N ASP A 352 -0.58 -3.27 5.77
CA ASP A 352 0.55 -2.86 6.59
C ASP A 352 0.09 -2.64 8.04
N ASP A 353 0.60 -3.47 8.95
CA ASP A 353 0.41 -3.32 10.38
C ASP A 353 1.63 -2.64 11.03
N LEU A 354 1.37 -1.69 11.91
CA LEU A 354 2.44 -0.89 12.55
C LEU A 354 3.44 -1.72 13.38
N SER A 355 3.07 -2.94 13.81
CA SER A 355 3.92 -3.80 14.65
C SER A 355 4.58 -4.91 13.83
N GLU A 356 3.80 -5.58 12.99
CA GLU A 356 4.27 -6.73 12.21
C GLU A 356 4.89 -6.33 10.86
N GLY A 357 4.51 -5.18 10.32
CA GLY A 357 4.86 -4.71 8.97
C GLY A 357 3.85 -5.20 7.94
N ILE A 358 4.34 -5.47 6.72
CA ILE A 358 3.50 -6.01 5.65
C ILE A 358 3.08 -7.45 5.96
N VAL A 359 1.77 -7.64 6.15
CA VAL A 359 1.14 -8.93 6.49
C VAL A 359 0.35 -9.52 5.32
N TYR A 360 0.13 -8.74 4.28
CA TYR A 360 -0.51 -9.17 3.04
C TYR A 360 0.05 -8.35 1.88
N ASP A 361 0.45 -9.02 0.81
CA ASP A 361 0.83 -8.43 -0.48
C ASP A 361 0.45 -9.42 -1.57
N THR A 362 -0.62 -9.12 -2.31
CA THR A 362 -1.14 -10.03 -3.33
C THR A 362 -1.57 -9.27 -4.56
N THR A 363 -1.13 -9.80 -5.71
CA THR A 363 -1.42 -9.26 -7.03
C THR A 363 -2.34 -10.20 -7.79
N LYS A 364 -3.35 -9.64 -8.46
CA LYS A 364 -4.22 -10.35 -9.39
C LYS A 364 -4.24 -9.69 -10.76
N SER A 365 -4.17 -10.50 -11.80
CA SER A 365 -4.28 -10.05 -13.19
C SER A 365 -5.71 -9.64 -13.53
N LEU A 366 -5.85 -8.55 -14.29
CA LEU A 366 -7.11 -8.14 -14.91
C LEU A 366 -7.25 -8.67 -16.35
N GLN A 367 -6.24 -9.36 -16.88
CA GLN A 367 -6.31 -10.00 -18.18
C GLN A 367 -7.10 -11.32 -18.07
N ASP A 368 -8.22 -11.42 -18.79
CA ASP A 368 -9.02 -12.63 -18.84
C ASP A 368 -8.69 -13.48 -20.07
N TYR A 369 -8.12 -14.65 -19.82
CA TYR A 369 -7.75 -15.60 -20.86
C TYR A 369 -8.79 -16.71 -21.05
N THR A 370 -9.93 -16.68 -20.36
CA THR A 370 -10.93 -17.77 -20.44
C THR A 370 -11.53 -17.95 -21.83
N SER A 371 -11.54 -16.91 -22.66
CA SER A 371 -11.98 -16.98 -24.07
C SER A 371 -10.93 -17.63 -24.98
N ILE A 372 -9.69 -17.77 -24.52
CA ILE A 372 -8.60 -18.37 -25.28
C ILE A 372 -8.64 -19.89 -25.10
N ILE A 373 -9.27 -20.56 -26.05
CA ILE A 373 -9.49 -22.01 -26.02
C ILE A 373 -8.49 -22.81 -26.86
N ASP A 374 -7.70 -22.15 -27.71
CA ASP A 374 -6.69 -22.79 -28.54
C ASP A 374 -5.52 -21.85 -28.89
N TRP A 375 -4.54 -22.40 -29.60
CA TRP A 375 -3.34 -21.67 -30.02
C TRP A 375 -3.66 -20.54 -31.00
N TYR A 376 -4.74 -20.64 -31.79
CA TYR A 376 -5.14 -19.58 -32.72
C TYR A 376 -5.76 -18.41 -31.94
N ALA A 377 -6.71 -18.67 -31.05
CA ALA A 377 -7.30 -17.67 -30.16
C ALA A 377 -6.22 -16.95 -29.32
N TYR A 378 -5.15 -17.64 -28.93
CA TYR A 378 -4.05 -17.04 -28.19
C TYR A 378 -3.32 -15.93 -28.97
N PHE A 379 -3.21 -16.06 -30.29
CA PHE A 379 -2.53 -15.07 -31.15
C PHE A 379 -3.48 -14.04 -31.78
N PHE A 380 -4.76 -14.35 -31.92
CA PHE A 380 -5.68 -13.58 -32.77
C PHE A 380 -6.95 -13.07 -32.08
N ASP A 381 -7.32 -13.58 -30.89
CA ASP A 381 -8.46 -13.04 -30.15
C ASP A 381 -8.03 -11.90 -29.23
N ASP A 382 -8.92 -10.93 -29.05
CA ASP A 382 -8.75 -9.86 -28.09
C ASP A 382 -8.84 -10.42 -26.66
N ILE A 383 -7.84 -10.11 -25.83
CA ILE A 383 -7.87 -10.44 -24.41
C ILE A 383 -8.94 -9.57 -23.75
N VAL A 384 -9.97 -10.20 -23.20
CA VAL A 384 -11.03 -9.49 -22.49
C VAL A 384 -10.50 -9.05 -21.13
N GLN A 385 -10.79 -7.81 -20.75
CA GLN A 385 -10.42 -7.31 -19.44
C GLN A 385 -11.48 -7.68 -18.39
N ARG A 386 -11.03 -8.18 -17.23
CA ARG A 386 -11.85 -8.27 -16.01
C ARG A 386 -12.06 -6.88 -15.44
N SER A 387 -13.30 -6.44 -15.40
CA SER A 387 -13.68 -5.17 -14.79
C SER A 387 -13.84 -5.25 -13.27
N ASP A 388 -14.09 -6.44 -12.73
CA ASP A 388 -14.45 -6.61 -11.32
C ASP A 388 -13.60 -7.72 -10.70
N ILE A 389 -13.09 -7.47 -9.49
CA ILE A 389 -12.25 -8.43 -8.77
C ILE A 389 -12.43 -8.29 -7.26
N VAL A 390 -12.28 -9.40 -6.53
CA VAL A 390 -12.35 -9.43 -5.07
C VAL A 390 -11.10 -10.06 -4.49
N PHE A 391 -10.72 -9.63 -3.29
CA PHE A 391 -9.71 -10.25 -2.43
C PHE A 391 -10.42 -10.67 -1.15
N LEU A 392 -10.38 -11.96 -0.82
CA LEU A 392 -11.21 -12.57 0.23
C LEU A 392 -10.37 -13.28 1.31
N ASP A 393 -9.08 -13.03 1.37
CA ASP A 393 -8.10 -13.69 2.23
C ASP A 393 -7.23 -12.70 3.01
N LEU A 394 -7.66 -11.44 3.09
CA LEU A 394 -6.96 -10.44 3.88
C LEU A 394 -7.00 -10.81 5.37
N PRO A 395 -5.86 -10.70 6.08
CA PRO A 395 -5.83 -10.96 7.51
C PRO A 395 -6.52 -9.84 8.30
N SER A 396 -7.10 -10.19 9.45
CA SER A 396 -8.01 -9.31 10.20
C SER A 396 -7.28 -8.45 11.24
N TYR A 397 -6.54 -7.43 10.78
CA TYR A 397 -5.90 -6.45 11.65
C TYR A 397 -6.78 -5.20 11.83
N GLY A 398 -6.99 -4.77 13.09
CA GLY A 398 -7.91 -3.67 13.41
C GLY A 398 -7.35 -2.26 13.22
N SER A 399 -6.03 -2.14 13.11
CA SER A 399 -5.29 -0.87 13.00
C SER A 399 -4.38 -0.80 11.78
N ALA A 400 -4.44 -1.78 10.88
CA ALA A 400 -3.61 -1.81 9.70
C ALA A 400 -4.09 -0.78 8.66
N THR A 401 -3.14 -0.21 7.92
CA THR A 401 -3.42 0.57 6.72
C THR A 401 -3.50 -0.37 5.53
N LEU A 402 -4.50 -0.19 4.66
CA LEU A 402 -4.60 -0.94 3.40
C LEU A 402 -4.11 -0.09 2.25
N GLY A 403 -3.11 -0.58 1.53
CA GLY A 403 -2.67 -0.03 0.25
C GLY A 403 -3.28 -0.78 -0.92
N PHE A 404 -3.49 -0.10 -2.03
CA PHE A 404 -3.73 -0.75 -3.30
C PHE A 404 -3.09 0.00 -4.47
N THR A 405 -2.80 -0.74 -5.53
CA THR A 405 -2.26 -0.22 -6.79
C THR A 405 -2.97 -0.89 -7.95
N ILE A 406 -3.54 -0.09 -8.84
CA ILE A 406 -4.12 -0.51 -10.11
C ILE A 406 -3.16 -0.03 -11.19
N GLU A 407 -2.53 -0.93 -11.93
CA GLU A 407 -1.56 -0.56 -12.98
C GLU A 407 -2.17 -0.75 -14.37
N GLY A 408 -1.93 0.19 -15.29
CA GLY A 408 -2.40 0.12 -16.67
C GLY A 408 -2.08 1.38 -17.46
N VAL A 409 -2.19 1.36 -18.79
CA VAL A 409 -1.88 2.55 -19.63
C VAL A 409 -2.73 3.77 -19.20
N ALA A 410 -4.01 3.53 -19.00
CA ALA A 410 -4.94 4.41 -18.30
C ALA A 410 -5.63 3.56 -17.23
N ALA A 411 -5.21 3.73 -15.98
CA ALA A 411 -5.82 3.02 -14.86
C ALA A 411 -7.14 3.71 -14.49
N GLU A 412 -8.22 2.93 -14.40
CA GLU A 412 -9.53 3.41 -14.00
C GLU A 412 -10.13 2.50 -12.93
N CYS A 413 -10.91 3.09 -12.01
CA CYS A 413 -11.64 2.36 -10.98
C CYS A 413 -13.00 3.02 -10.77
N GLY A 414 -14.08 2.24 -10.89
CA GLY A 414 -15.45 2.70 -10.67
C GLY A 414 -15.78 2.82 -9.20
N GLU A 415 -15.60 1.73 -8.44
CA GLU A 415 -15.84 1.70 -7.00
C GLU A 415 -14.88 0.69 -6.35
N VAL A 416 -14.36 1.04 -5.17
CA VAL A 416 -13.66 0.10 -4.28
C VAL A 416 -14.41 -0.02 -2.94
N VAL A 417 -14.71 -1.26 -2.57
CA VAL A 417 -15.45 -1.60 -1.36
C VAL A 417 -14.54 -2.36 -0.40
N PHE A 418 -14.22 -1.74 0.72
CA PHE A 418 -13.54 -2.38 1.85
C PHE A 418 -14.58 -2.91 2.81
N GLY A 419 -14.40 -4.11 3.36
CA GLY A 419 -15.37 -4.59 4.33
C GLY A 419 -15.04 -5.89 5.02
N ARG A 420 -16.05 -6.35 5.76
CA ARG A 420 -16.03 -7.63 6.44
C ARG A 420 -16.83 -8.63 5.63
N GLN A 421 -16.17 -9.71 5.24
CA GLN A 421 -16.86 -10.81 4.60
C GLN A 421 -17.60 -11.69 5.61
N LYS A 422 -18.74 -12.22 5.18
CA LYS A 422 -19.45 -13.30 5.86
C LYS A 422 -19.86 -14.36 4.85
N ILE A 423 -19.53 -15.62 5.16
CA ILE A 423 -19.97 -16.77 4.36
C ILE A 423 -21.45 -17.02 4.69
N LEU A 424 -22.31 -17.04 3.66
CA LEU A 424 -23.73 -17.35 3.82
C LEU A 424 -24.02 -18.83 3.54
N GLY A 425 -23.27 -19.44 2.64
CA GLY A 425 -23.44 -20.82 2.22
C GLY A 425 -22.64 -21.14 0.96
N VAL A 426 -22.92 -22.26 0.31
CA VAL A 426 -22.29 -22.67 -0.95
C VAL A 426 -23.18 -22.26 -2.11
N SER A 427 -22.62 -21.61 -3.13
CA SER A 427 -23.37 -21.25 -4.33
C SER A 427 -23.47 -22.46 -5.26
N ASN A 428 -24.68 -22.77 -5.71
CA ASN A 428 -24.97 -23.93 -6.54
C ASN A 428 -24.97 -23.59 -8.04
N TYR A 429 -24.72 -24.62 -8.85
CA TYR A 429 -25.07 -24.60 -10.27
C TYR A 429 -26.59 -24.45 -10.40
N GLY A 430 -27.02 -23.41 -11.11
CA GLY A 430 -28.41 -22.93 -11.07
C GLY A 430 -28.49 -21.44 -10.75
N THR A 431 -27.43 -20.87 -10.16
CA THR A 431 -27.24 -19.42 -10.08
C THR A 431 -27.28 -18.80 -11.48
N SER A 432 -28.14 -17.80 -11.67
CA SER A 432 -28.32 -17.14 -12.96
C SER A 432 -27.80 -15.70 -12.92
N ILE A 433 -27.33 -15.21 -14.07
CA ILE A 433 -26.76 -13.88 -14.25
C ILE A 433 -27.50 -13.18 -15.38
N SER A 434 -27.76 -11.88 -15.23
CA SER A 434 -28.42 -11.06 -16.25
C SER A 434 -28.09 -9.58 -16.06
N ILE A 435 -28.66 -8.72 -16.92
CA ILE A 435 -28.57 -7.27 -16.82
C ILE A 435 -29.95 -6.62 -16.91
N GLN A 436 -30.09 -5.44 -16.33
CA GLN A 436 -31.21 -4.54 -16.56
C GLN A 436 -30.70 -3.33 -17.35
N ASP A 437 -31.07 -3.24 -18.63
CA ASP A 437 -30.74 -2.11 -19.51
C ASP A 437 -31.76 -0.98 -19.35
N TYR A 438 -31.29 0.25 -19.09
CA TYR A 438 -32.14 1.44 -18.98
C TYR A 438 -32.22 2.24 -20.30
N SER A 439 -31.59 1.77 -21.38
CA SER A 439 -31.55 2.45 -22.68
C SER A 439 -32.95 2.62 -23.29
N ILE A 440 -33.17 3.75 -23.95
CA ILE A 440 -34.41 4.03 -24.67
C ILE A 440 -34.22 3.67 -26.15
N LYS A 441 -35.12 2.83 -26.68
CA LYS A 441 -35.18 2.50 -28.11
C LYS A 441 -36.48 3.09 -28.66
N SER A 442 -36.39 4.17 -29.42
CA SER A 442 -37.53 4.85 -30.04
C SER A 442 -37.47 4.77 -31.57
N ARG A 443 -38.56 5.13 -32.25
CA ARG A 443 -38.60 5.26 -33.72
C ARG A 443 -38.99 6.66 -34.12
N ASP A 444 -38.37 7.19 -35.16
CA ASP A 444 -38.78 8.46 -35.76
C ASP A 444 -40.03 8.29 -36.64
N ALA A 445 -40.56 9.42 -37.15
CA ALA A 445 -41.73 9.45 -38.03
C ALA A 445 -41.51 8.74 -39.39
N PHE A 446 -40.27 8.36 -39.71
CA PHE A 446 -39.88 7.67 -40.94
C PHE A 446 -39.56 6.18 -40.70
N GLY A 447 -39.68 5.70 -39.46
CA GLY A 447 -39.46 4.31 -39.08
C GLY A 447 -38.02 3.94 -38.72
N ASN A 448 -37.08 4.91 -38.72
CA ASN A 448 -35.70 4.69 -38.28
C ASN A 448 -35.66 4.52 -36.76
N THR A 449 -34.84 3.58 -36.28
CA THR A 449 -34.69 3.35 -34.84
C THR A 449 -33.63 4.29 -34.27
N ILE A 450 -34.01 5.08 -33.25
CA ILE A 450 -33.11 5.93 -32.48
C ILE A 450 -32.85 5.22 -31.15
N ILE A 451 -31.58 4.91 -30.87
CA ILE A 451 -31.16 4.27 -29.62
C ILE A 451 -30.42 5.31 -28.79
N THR A 452 -31.00 5.67 -27.64
CA THR A 452 -30.31 6.45 -26.62
C THR A 452 -29.79 5.48 -25.57
N GLN A 453 -28.52 5.11 -25.70
CA GLN A 453 -27.85 4.23 -24.75
C GLN A 453 -27.81 4.90 -23.37
N ARG A 454 -28.16 4.15 -22.34
CA ARG A 454 -28.04 4.54 -20.93
C ARG A 454 -27.27 3.46 -20.19
N ALA A 455 -27.02 3.71 -18.91
CA ALA A 455 -26.37 2.73 -18.06
C ALA A 455 -27.24 1.48 -17.86
N PHE A 456 -26.66 0.43 -17.31
CA PHE A 456 -27.33 -0.82 -16.97
C PHE A 456 -26.89 -1.27 -15.58
N SER A 457 -27.70 -2.10 -14.91
CA SER A 457 -27.30 -2.76 -13.66
C SER A 457 -27.10 -4.27 -13.87
N LYS A 458 -26.10 -4.85 -13.21
CA LYS A 458 -25.92 -6.30 -13.14
C LYS A 458 -26.99 -6.93 -12.25
N ARG A 459 -27.45 -8.13 -12.57
CA ARG A 459 -28.38 -8.90 -11.76
C ARG A 459 -27.89 -10.33 -11.61
N ALA A 460 -28.06 -10.88 -10.42
CA ALA A 460 -27.75 -12.27 -10.12
C ALA A 460 -28.79 -12.86 -9.18
N ASP A 461 -29.32 -14.01 -9.56
CA ASP A 461 -30.20 -14.81 -8.71
C ASP A 461 -29.38 -16.00 -8.21
N TYR A 462 -28.88 -15.88 -6.98
CA TYR A 462 -28.02 -16.88 -6.36
C TYR A 462 -28.87 -18.02 -5.80
N ASP A 463 -28.55 -19.24 -6.23
CA ASP A 463 -29.01 -20.45 -5.57
C ASP A 463 -27.94 -20.91 -4.58
N VAL A 464 -28.29 -21.03 -3.30
CA VAL A 464 -27.35 -21.18 -2.20
C VAL A 464 -27.80 -22.29 -1.26
N THR A 465 -26.95 -23.27 -1.03
CA THR A 465 -27.14 -24.24 0.05
C THR A 465 -26.55 -23.70 1.35
N VAL A 466 -27.38 -23.65 2.40
CA VAL A 466 -27.04 -23.17 3.74
C VAL A 466 -27.18 -24.33 4.73
N GLU A 467 -26.26 -24.45 5.68
CA GLU A 467 -26.46 -25.40 6.79
C GLU A 467 -27.68 -25.00 7.62
N THR A 468 -28.60 -25.93 7.90
CA THR A 468 -29.87 -25.63 8.59
C THR A 468 -29.63 -24.97 9.97
N ALA A 469 -28.57 -25.35 10.67
CA ALA A 469 -28.16 -24.73 11.94
C ALA A 469 -27.76 -23.25 11.81
N ALA A 470 -27.28 -22.83 10.64
CA ALA A 470 -26.83 -21.46 10.37
C ALA A 470 -27.94 -20.54 9.84
N VAL A 471 -29.14 -21.06 9.54
CA VAL A 471 -30.23 -20.30 8.90
C VAL A 471 -30.58 -19.02 9.67
N SER A 472 -30.68 -19.08 11.01
CA SER A 472 -30.97 -17.88 11.82
C SER A 472 -29.88 -16.81 11.67
N ALA A 473 -28.61 -17.22 11.65
CA ALA A 473 -27.47 -16.31 11.49
C ALA A 473 -27.39 -15.71 10.08
N VAL A 474 -27.79 -16.46 9.05
CA VAL A 474 -27.87 -15.99 7.66
C VAL A 474 -29.02 -15.00 7.49
N GLN A 475 -30.22 -15.35 7.98
CA GLN A 475 -31.39 -14.47 7.94
C GLN A 475 -31.10 -13.13 8.65
N GLN A 476 -30.48 -13.16 9.83
CA GLN A 476 -30.10 -11.94 10.54
C GLN A 476 -29.06 -11.11 9.78
N ALA A 477 -28.09 -11.76 9.11
CA ALA A 477 -27.11 -11.05 8.28
C ALA A 477 -27.77 -10.34 7.10
N LEU A 478 -28.63 -11.04 6.36
CA LEU A 478 -29.36 -10.45 5.23
C LEU A 478 -30.28 -9.31 5.72
N ALA A 479 -31.00 -9.49 6.83
CA ALA A 479 -31.84 -8.44 7.40
C ALA A 479 -31.05 -7.19 7.85
N ALA A 480 -29.80 -7.36 8.30
CA ALA A 480 -28.94 -6.26 8.72
C ALA A 480 -28.52 -5.37 7.54
N ILE A 481 -28.31 -5.95 6.36
CA ILE A 481 -27.84 -5.23 5.15
C ILE A 481 -28.96 -4.71 4.25
N ARG A 482 -30.24 -4.84 4.65
CA ARG A 482 -31.42 -4.50 3.83
C ARG A 482 -31.45 -3.10 3.20
N THR A 483 -30.71 -2.15 3.76
CA THR A 483 -30.59 -0.76 3.28
C THR A 483 -29.15 -0.35 3.02
N THR A 484 -28.21 -1.29 2.99
CA THR A 484 -26.79 -1.01 2.85
C THR A 484 -26.28 -1.67 1.58
N PRO A 485 -25.74 -0.90 0.61
CA PRO A 485 -25.04 -1.48 -0.54
C PRO A 485 -24.05 -2.52 -0.06
N THR A 486 -24.07 -3.71 -0.62
CA THR A 486 -23.26 -4.84 -0.18
C THR A 486 -22.72 -5.56 -1.40
N VAL A 487 -21.49 -6.07 -1.31
CA VAL A 487 -20.96 -6.93 -2.36
C VAL A 487 -21.43 -8.35 -2.12
N PHE A 488 -22.08 -8.93 -3.10
CA PHE A 488 -22.48 -10.33 -3.14
C PHE A 488 -21.53 -11.08 -4.05
N VAL A 489 -20.94 -12.15 -3.54
CA VAL A 489 -19.96 -12.99 -4.25
C VAL A 489 -20.48 -14.40 -4.33
N GLY A 490 -20.81 -14.86 -5.53
CA GLY A 490 -21.11 -16.26 -5.80
C GLY A 490 -19.83 -17.10 -5.76
N GLU A 491 -18.94 -16.82 -6.70
CA GLU A 491 -17.64 -17.47 -6.91
C GLU A 491 -16.58 -16.40 -7.24
N GLU A 492 -15.42 -16.49 -6.60
CA GLU A 492 -14.34 -15.49 -6.70
C GLU A 492 -13.71 -15.46 -8.09
N ALA A 493 -13.61 -16.62 -8.74
CA ALA A 493 -13.04 -16.73 -10.08
C ALA A 493 -14.00 -16.29 -11.20
N LYS A 494 -15.26 -15.96 -10.87
CA LYS A 494 -16.33 -15.62 -11.83
C LYS A 494 -16.84 -14.22 -11.59
N ALA A 495 -16.26 -13.25 -12.30
CA ALA A 495 -16.58 -11.83 -12.20
C ALA A 495 -18.08 -11.54 -12.44
N GLU A 496 -18.74 -12.36 -13.27
CA GLU A 496 -20.17 -12.28 -13.53
C GLU A 496 -21.05 -12.62 -12.32
N THR A 497 -20.49 -13.28 -11.30
CA THR A 497 -21.17 -13.61 -10.03
C THR A 497 -20.77 -12.68 -8.88
N ILE A 498 -20.07 -11.57 -9.18
CA ILE A 498 -19.70 -10.54 -8.22
C ILE A 498 -20.55 -9.32 -8.50
N VAL A 499 -21.40 -8.94 -7.55
CA VAL A 499 -22.37 -7.83 -7.72
C VAL A 499 -22.32 -6.92 -6.49
N TYR A 500 -22.06 -5.63 -6.70
CA TYR A 500 -22.24 -4.60 -5.68
C TYR A 500 -23.63 -3.97 -5.80
N GLY A 501 -24.46 -4.11 -4.78
CA GLY A 501 -25.78 -3.48 -4.75
C GLY A 501 -26.66 -3.95 -3.61
N PHE A 502 -27.93 -4.21 -3.88
CA PHE A 502 -28.91 -4.61 -2.86
C PHE A 502 -29.59 -5.92 -3.26
N TYR A 503 -29.98 -6.71 -2.27
CA TYR A 503 -30.90 -7.81 -2.53
C TYR A 503 -32.33 -7.25 -2.67
N ARG A 504 -33.10 -7.76 -3.64
CA ARG A 504 -34.53 -7.43 -3.82
C ARG A 504 -35.39 -8.31 -2.93
N ALA A 505 -35.06 -9.60 -2.88
CA ALA A 505 -35.72 -10.60 -2.08
C ALA A 505 -34.71 -11.69 -1.70
N PHE A 506 -34.95 -12.32 -0.56
CA PHE A 506 -34.35 -13.60 -0.24
C PHE A 506 -35.43 -14.54 0.30
N ASN A 507 -35.31 -15.83 0.00
CA ASN A 507 -36.15 -16.87 0.55
C ASN A 507 -35.27 -17.99 1.09
N ILE A 508 -35.60 -18.52 2.27
CA ILE A 508 -34.90 -19.67 2.85
C ILE A 508 -35.94 -20.74 3.14
N VAL A 509 -35.80 -21.88 2.46
CA VAL A 509 -36.65 -23.05 2.64
C VAL A 509 -35.92 -24.04 3.54
N LEU A 510 -36.52 -24.36 4.69
CA LEU A 510 -36.02 -25.38 5.61
C LEU A 510 -36.23 -26.77 5.01
N ALA A 511 -35.39 -27.15 4.05
CA ALA A 511 -35.55 -28.34 3.22
C ALA A 511 -35.38 -29.64 4.03
N ASN A 512 -34.36 -29.70 4.90
CA ASN A 512 -34.11 -30.84 5.78
C ASN A 512 -33.30 -30.43 7.04
N PRO A 513 -33.08 -31.36 8.00
CA PRO A 513 -32.37 -31.03 9.24
C PRO A 513 -30.89 -30.63 9.08
N SER A 514 -30.26 -30.96 7.95
CA SER A 514 -28.82 -30.71 7.73
C SER A 514 -28.58 -29.49 6.84
N VAL A 515 -29.30 -29.39 5.72
CA VAL A 515 -29.18 -28.30 4.75
C VAL A 515 -30.54 -27.71 4.39
N SER A 516 -30.51 -26.43 4.05
CA SER A 516 -31.64 -25.62 3.63
C SER A 516 -31.29 -24.86 2.36
N ASP A 517 -32.30 -24.65 1.52
CA ASP A 517 -32.14 -23.99 0.23
C ASP A 517 -32.43 -22.50 0.40
N CYS A 518 -31.55 -21.66 -0.11
CA CYS A 518 -31.67 -20.21 -0.05
C CYS A 518 -31.53 -19.62 -1.44
N THR A 519 -32.51 -18.81 -1.82
CA THR A 519 -32.41 -17.96 -3.02
C THR A 519 -32.20 -16.52 -2.59
N VAL A 520 -31.25 -15.84 -3.24
CA VAL A 520 -30.99 -14.41 -3.03
C VAL A 520 -30.97 -13.72 -4.38
N GLU A 521 -31.96 -12.85 -4.62
CA GLU A 521 -32.04 -12.05 -5.84
C GLU A 521 -31.35 -10.72 -5.62
N VAL A 522 -30.34 -10.41 -6.41
CA VAL A 522 -29.51 -9.21 -6.25
C VAL A 522 -29.60 -8.32 -7.48
N GLU A 523 -29.76 -7.02 -7.23
CA GLU A 523 -29.66 -5.97 -8.23
C GLU A 523 -28.46 -5.06 -7.90
N GLY A 524 -27.58 -4.92 -8.88
CA GLY A 524 -26.40 -4.10 -8.79
C GLY A 524 -26.70 -2.61 -8.83
N LEU A 525 -25.81 -1.83 -8.26
CA LEU A 525 -25.76 -0.39 -8.45
C LEU A 525 -25.29 -0.05 -9.87
N VAL A 526 -25.52 1.20 -10.24
CA VAL A 526 -25.16 1.79 -11.53
C VAL A 526 -24.09 2.81 -11.32
#